data_AF-A0A956RIW6-F1
#
_entry.id   AF-A0A956RIW6-F1
#
_cell.length_a   1.000
_cell.length_b   1.000
_cell.length_c   1.000
_cell.angle_alpha   90.00
_cell.angle_beta   90.00
_cell.angle_gamma   90.00
#
_symmetry.space_group_name_H-M   'P 1'
#
loop_
_entity.id
_entity.type
_entity.pdbx_description
1 polymer ?
#
loop_
_entity_poly.entity_id
_entity_poly.type
_entity_poly.pdbx_seq_one_letter_code
_entity_poly.pdbx_strand_id
1 'polypeptide(L)'
;LELAREIHGLLTPAQREQLAALRPPPPPPPDTARLGARARELGVDDLTADAIVDVFQHHARALAALHRSVHAAHDDYLALAGLAASSERVTGQRARVTASVTRLRAAELVVLVELRSLLTESQWSALAPALRGPPPPPHPHHDGPPPRPPGDPR
;
A
#
# COMPACT_ATOMS: atom_id res chain seq x y z
N LEU A 1 -10.61 2.70 15.43
CA LEU A 1 -11.30 3.97 15.08
C LEU A 1 -11.35 4.93 16.27
N GLU A 2 -11.56 4.49 17.51
CA GLU A 2 -11.49 5.39 18.69
C GLU A 2 -10.09 5.95 18.98
N LEU A 3 -9.05 5.11 18.90
CA LEU A 3 -7.66 5.54 19.16
C LEU A 3 -7.18 6.67 18.22
N ALA A 4 -7.61 6.63 16.96
CA ALA A 4 -7.27 7.64 15.95
C ALA A 4 -7.91 8.99 16.29
N ARG A 5 -9.13 9.01 16.84
CA ARG A 5 -9.79 10.26 17.28
C ARG A 5 -9.10 10.88 18.48
N GLU A 6 -8.70 10.08 19.46
CA GLU A 6 -7.96 10.55 20.63
C GLU A 6 -6.60 11.15 20.24
N ILE A 7 -5.84 10.47 19.39
CA ILE A 7 -4.53 10.96 18.95
C ILE A 7 -4.67 12.25 18.11
N HIS A 8 -5.66 12.32 17.21
CA HIS A 8 -5.87 13.53 16.40
C HIS A 8 -6.32 14.74 17.25
N GLY A 9 -7.01 14.51 18.37
CA GLY A 9 -7.36 15.55 19.33
C GLY A 9 -6.17 16.12 20.09
N LEU A 10 -5.06 15.38 20.17
CA LEU A 10 -3.83 15.79 20.86
C LEU A 10 -2.82 16.51 19.94
N LEU A 11 -3.04 16.52 18.62
CA LEU A 11 -2.16 17.17 17.66
C LEU A 11 -2.48 18.66 17.51
N THR A 12 -1.44 19.50 17.56
CA THR A 12 -1.57 20.92 17.20
C THR A 12 -1.95 21.08 15.73
N PRO A 13 -2.58 22.21 15.33
CA PRO A 13 -2.91 22.48 13.94
C PRO A 13 -1.71 22.39 12.99
N ALA A 14 -0.54 22.89 13.41
CA ALA A 14 0.70 22.83 12.63
C ALA A 14 1.22 21.39 12.44
N GLN A 15 1.13 20.55 13.48
CA GLN A 15 1.47 19.13 13.38
C GLN A 15 0.51 18.38 12.45
N ARG A 16 -0.79 18.73 12.47
CA ARG A 16 -1.77 18.15 11.55
C ARG A 16 -1.48 18.51 10.09
N GLU A 17 -1.05 19.73 9.84
CA GLU A 17 -0.68 20.22 8.50
C GLU A 17 0.60 19.54 7.98
N GLN A 18 1.62 19.36 8.84
CA GLN A 18 2.81 18.57 8.51
C GLN A 18 2.48 17.08 8.27
N LEU A 19 1.56 16.50 9.05
CA LEU A 19 1.10 15.13 8.85
C LEU A 19 0.42 14.96 7.48
N ALA A 20 -0.43 15.93 7.11
CA ALA A 20 -1.13 15.95 5.84
C ALA A 20 -0.15 16.07 4.65
N ALA A 21 0.93 16.84 4.81
CA ALA A 21 1.97 16.99 3.79
C ALA A 21 2.81 15.71 3.55
N LEU A 22 2.96 14.86 4.57
CA LEU A 22 3.67 13.58 4.49
C LEU A 22 2.78 12.42 4.05
N ARG A 23 1.47 12.64 3.96
CA ARG A 23 0.50 11.60 3.65
C ARG A 23 0.56 11.27 2.15
N PRO A 24 0.85 10.01 1.76
CA PRO A 24 0.74 9.63 0.36
C PRO A 24 -0.72 9.79 -0.10
N PRO A 25 -0.96 10.30 -1.33
CA PRO A 25 -2.31 10.40 -1.86
C PRO A 25 -2.97 9.02 -1.86
N PRO A 26 -4.28 8.93 -1.59
CA PRO A 26 -4.98 7.66 -1.71
C PRO A 26 -4.80 7.14 -3.14
N PRO A 27 -4.56 5.83 -3.32
CA PRO A 27 -4.41 5.28 -4.66
C PRO A 27 -5.69 5.57 -5.46
N PRO A 28 -5.56 5.98 -6.73
CA PRO A 28 -6.72 6.12 -7.58
C PRO A 28 -7.45 4.78 -7.68
N PRO A 29 -8.79 4.78 -7.86
CA PRO A 29 -9.51 3.54 -8.14
C PRO A 29 -8.92 2.89 -9.41
N PRO A 30 -8.88 1.54 -9.47
CA PRO A 30 -8.41 0.86 -10.67
C PRO A 30 -9.29 1.25 -11.86
N ASP A 31 -8.66 1.71 -12.94
CA ASP A 31 -9.35 2.04 -14.19
C ASP A 31 -9.70 0.75 -14.94
N THR A 32 -10.83 0.16 -14.57
CA THR A 32 -11.31 -1.11 -15.14
C THR A 32 -11.65 -0.98 -16.61
N ALA A 33 -12.05 0.21 -17.09
CA ALA A 33 -12.33 0.45 -18.50
C ALA A 33 -11.05 0.38 -19.34
N ARG A 34 -9.98 1.03 -18.87
CA ARG A 34 -8.66 0.96 -19.50
C ARG A 34 -8.07 -0.44 -19.43
N LEU A 35 -8.32 -1.16 -18.34
CA LEU A 35 -7.89 -2.54 -18.17
C LEU A 35 -8.54 -3.48 -19.19
N GLY A 36 -9.87 -3.41 -19.35
CA GLY A 36 -10.61 -4.19 -20.34
C GLY A 36 -10.23 -3.83 -21.79
N ALA A 37 -10.00 -2.55 -22.08
CA ALA A 37 -9.49 -2.12 -23.38
C ALA A 37 -8.09 -2.70 -23.66
N ARG A 38 -7.19 -2.65 -22.67
CA ARG A 38 -5.84 -3.19 -22.80
C ARG A 38 -5.84 -4.71 -22.96
N ALA A 39 -6.72 -5.44 -22.29
CA ALA A 39 -6.86 -6.88 -22.48
C ALA A 39 -7.23 -7.21 -23.94
N ARG A 40 -8.21 -6.49 -24.52
CA ARG A 40 -8.61 -6.66 -25.92
C ARG A 40 -7.49 -6.34 -26.91
N GLU A 41 -6.73 -5.26 -26.67
CA GLU A 41 -5.53 -4.93 -27.47
C GLU A 41 -4.49 -6.05 -27.49
N LEU A 42 -4.42 -6.85 -26.42
CA LEU A 42 -3.50 -7.98 -26.30
C LEU A 42 -4.06 -9.29 -26.87
N GLY A 43 -5.20 -9.23 -27.58
CA GLY A 43 -5.84 -10.41 -28.18
C GLY A 43 -6.51 -11.31 -27.16
N VAL A 44 -6.88 -10.78 -25.98
CA VAL A 44 -7.80 -11.46 -25.06
C VAL A 44 -9.21 -11.33 -25.64
N ASP A 45 -9.93 -12.45 -25.71
CA ASP A 45 -11.31 -12.46 -26.21
C ASP A 45 -12.25 -11.68 -25.28
N ASP A 46 -13.40 -11.24 -25.80
CA ASP A 46 -14.32 -10.37 -25.05
C ASP A 46 -14.82 -11.00 -23.75
N LEU A 47 -15.08 -12.32 -23.74
CA LEU A 47 -15.53 -13.03 -22.55
C LEU A 47 -14.46 -13.01 -21.45
N THR A 48 -13.22 -13.30 -21.81
CA THR A 48 -12.09 -13.26 -20.88
C THR A 48 -11.77 -11.82 -20.44
N ALA A 49 -11.90 -10.83 -21.33
CA ALA A 49 -11.70 -9.43 -20.99
C ALA A 49 -12.76 -8.92 -19.98
N ASP A 50 -14.01 -9.34 -20.13
CA ASP A 50 -15.07 -9.01 -19.19
C ASP A 50 -14.87 -9.74 -17.84
N ALA A 51 -14.44 -11.01 -17.85
CA ALA A 51 -14.09 -11.75 -16.63
C ALA A 51 -12.95 -11.08 -15.84
N ILE A 52 -11.95 -10.51 -16.52
CA ILE A 52 -10.88 -9.73 -15.88
C ILE A 52 -11.45 -8.49 -15.18
N VAL A 53 -12.40 -7.78 -15.81
CA VAL A 53 -13.07 -6.62 -15.22
C VAL A 53 -13.87 -7.04 -13.98
N ASP A 54 -14.59 -8.16 -14.05
CA ASP A 54 -15.41 -8.67 -12.94
C ASP A 54 -14.54 -9.03 -11.73
N VAL A 55 -13.39 -9.66 -11.92
CA VAL A 55 -12.42 -9.94 -10.84
C VAL A 55 -12.01 -8.64 -10.15
N PHE A 56 -11.64 -7.61 -10.91
CA PHE A 56 -11.27 -6.32 -10.31
C PHE A 56 -12.42 -5.66 -9.55
N GLN A 57 -13.63 -5.68 -10.11
CA GLN A 57 -14.80 -5.09 -9.46
C GLN A 57 -15.19 -5.83 -8.19
N HIS A 58 -15.10 -7.16 -8.20
CA HIS A 58 -15.35 -8.01 -7.04
C HIS A 58 -14.44 -7.63 -5.87
N HIS A 59 -13.14 -7.47 -6.14
CA HIS A 59 -12.14 -7.16 -5.11
C HIS A 59 -11.98 -5.67 -4.80
N ALA A 60 -12.51 -4.76 -5.63
CA ALA A 60 -12.30 -3.32 -5.50
C ALA A 60 -12.69 -2.77 -4.12
N ARG A 61 -13.85 -3.21 -3.58
CA ARG A 61 -14.31 -2.73 -2.26
C ARG A 61 -13.40 -3.21 -1.12
N ALA A 62 -12.93 -4.45 -1.19
CA ALA A 62 -12.05 -5.05 -0.19
C ALA A 62 -10.65 -4.39 -0.23
N LEU A 63 -10.07 -4.26 -1.42
CA LEU A 63 -8.79 -3.58 -1.60
C LEU A 63 -8.85 -2.11 -1.16
N ALA A 64 -9.92 -1.38 -1.53
CA ALA A 64 -10.09 0.01 -1.09
C ALA A 64 -10.20 0.12 0.45
N ALA A 65 -10.86 -0.82 1.11
CA ALA A 65 -10.93 -0.86 2.57
C ALA A 65 -9.56 -1.15 3.20
N LEU A 66 -8.78 -2.07 2.64
CA LEU A 66 -7.43 -2.40 3.09
C LEU A 66 -6.46 -1.24 2.89
N HIS A 67 -6.49 -0.56 1.74
CA HIS A 67 -5.72 0.67 1.51
C HIS A 67 -6.06 1.73 2.55
N ARG A 68 -7.35 2.01 2.81
CA ARG A 68 -7.75 2.95 3.86
C ARG A 68 -7.23 2.53 5.25
N SER A 69 -7.23 1.24 5.55
CA SER A 69 -6.68 0.71 6.81
C SER A 69 -5.16 0.93 6.92
N VAL A 70 -4.41 0.75 5.84
CA VAL A 70 -2.97 1.01 5.80
C VAL A 70 -2.68 2.51 6.01
N HIS A 71 -3.40 3.38 5.30
CA HIS A 71 -3.27 4.83 5.48
C HIS A 71 -3.57 5.25 6.92
N ALA A 72 -4.68 4.77 7.49
CA ALA A 72 -5.03 5.08 8.88
C ALA A 72 -3.96 4.60 9.87
N ALA A 73 -3.43 3.38 9.70
CA ALA A 73 -2.36 2.87 10.57
C ALA A 73 -1.07 3.68 10.45
N HIS A 74 -0.77 4.19 9.26
CA HIS A 74 0.40 5.04 9.00
C HIS A 74 0.21 6.45 9.59
N ASP A 75 -0.98 7.05 9.43
CA ASP A 75 -1.33 8.34 10.03
C ASP A 75 -1.17 8.27 11.56
N ASP A 76 -1.66 7.19 12.19
CA ASP A 76 -1.48 6.92 13.62
C ASP A 76 0.00 6.77 14.03
N TYR A 77 0.84 6.16 13.18
CA TYR A 77 2.27 6.00 13.43
C TYR A 77 3.01 7.33 13.41
N LEU A 78 2.76 8.16 12.39
CA LEU A 78 3.36 9.48 12.27
C LEU A 78 2.93 10.39 13.43
N ALA A 79 1.66 10.31 13.84
CA ALA A 79 1.16 11.08 14.97
C ALA A 79 1.84 10.68 16.29
N LEU A 80 2.08 9.38 16.52
CA LEU A 80 2.84 8.91 17.69
C LEU A 80 4.30 9.34 17.65
N ALA A 81 4.94 9.34 16.48
CA ALA A 81 6.32 9.82 16.32
C ALA A 81 6.45 11.32 16.65
N GLY A 82 5.44 12.13 16.33
CA GLY A 82 5.41 13.56 16.65
C GLY A 82 5.15 13.91 18.12
N LEU A 83 4.69 12.95 18.94
CA LEU A 83 4.30 13.17 20.35
C LEU A 83 5.38 12.73 21.36
N ALA A 84 6.60 12.42 20.92
CA ALA A 84 7.64 11.81 21.77
C ALA A 84 7.11 10.57 22.53
N ALA A 85 6.25 9.77 21.86
CA ALA A 85 5.61 8.62 22.47
C ALA A 85 6.63 7.58 22.96
N SER A 86 6.25 6.79 23.96
CA SER A 86 7.12 5.72 24.48
C SER A 86 7.52 4.73 23.39
N SER A 87 8.73 4.20 23.48
CA SER A 87 9.29 3.21 22.54
C SER A 87 8.36 2.01 22.33
N GLU A 88 7.67 1.57 23.39
CA GLU A 88 6.68 0.50 23.34
C GLU A 88 5.47 0.85 22.46
N ARG A 89 4.91 2.06 22.59
CA ARG A 89 3.77 2.50 21.75
C ARG A 89 4.16 2.64 20.29
N VAL A 90 5.36 3.15 20.00
CA VAL A 90 5.90 3.25 18.63
C VAL A 90 6.10 1.85 18.03
N THR A 91 6.63 0.91 18.80
CA THR A 91 6.84 -0.48 18.38
C THR A 91 5.52 -1.20 18.11
N GLY A 92 4.54 -1.06 19.01
CA GLY A 92 3.20 -1.61 18.84
C GLY A 92 2.48 -1.06 17.60
N GLN A 93 2.64 0.24 17.33
CA GLN A 93 2.05 0.84 16.13
C GLN A 93 2.77 0.40 14.85
N ARG A 94 4.10 0.28 14.87
CA ARG A 94 4.87 -0.28 13.74
C ARG A 94 4.38 -1.68 13.38
N ALA A 95 4.14 -2.55 14.37
CA ALA A 95 3.59 -3.88 14.14
C ALA A 95 2.18 -3.84 13.49
N ARG A 96 1.33 -2.88 13.87
CA ARG A 96 0.00 -2.68 13.25
C ARG A 96 0.07 -2.21 11.81
N VAL A 97 1.00 -1.31 11.49
CA VAL A 97 1.27 -0.90 10.10
C VAL A 97 1.73 -2.11 9.29
N THR A 98 2.72 -2.86 9.78
CA THR A 98 3.21 -4.08 9.12
C THR A 98 2.08 -5.07 8.87
N ALA A 99 1.25 -5.37 9.87
CA ALA A 99 0.13 -6.30 9.71
C ALA A 99 -0.91 -5.83 8.68
N SER A 100 -1.16 -4.52 8.61
CA SER A 100 -2.09 -3.94 7.63
C SER A 100 -1.52 -4.01 6.20
N VAL A 101 -0.23 -3.72 6.04
CA VAL A 101 0.47 -3.85 4.75
C VAL A 101 0.51 -5.31 4.30
N THR A 102 0.82 -6.25 5.19
CA THR A 102 0.81 -7.69 4.88
C THR A 102 -0.56 -8.15 4.40
N ARG A 103 -1.65 -7.71 5.06
CA ARG A 103 -3.03 -8.02 4.63
C ARG A 103 -3.36 -7.45 3.25
N LEU A 104 -2.96 -6.20 3.00
CA LEU A 104 -3.13 -5.59 1.68
C LEU A 104 -2.39 -6.38 0.59
N ARG A 105 -1.11 -6.70 0.81
CA ARG A 105 -0.31 -7.49 -0.15
C ARG A 105 -0.88 -8.88 -0.39
N ALA A 106 -1.37 -9.54 0.66
CA ALA A 106 -2.03 -10.83 0.52
C ALA A 106 -3.29 -10.74 -0.36
N ALA A 107 -4.11 -9.70 -0.18
CA ALA A 107 -5.30 -9.48 -1.01
C ALA A 107 -4.94 -9.13 -2.47
N GLU A 108 -3.92 -8.30 -2.71
CA GLU A 108 -3.41 -8.02 -4.05
C GLU A 108 -2.92 -9.30 -4.75
N LEU A 109 -2.24 -10.20 -4.02
CA LEU A 109 -1.80 -11.48 -4.56
C LEU A 109 -2.96 -12.40 -4.94
N VAL A 110 -4.04 -12.44 -4.15
CA VAL A 110 -5.25 -13.19 -4.50
C VAL A 110 -5.81 -12.72 -5.85
N VAL A 111 -5.93 -11.41 -6.05
CA VAL A 111 -6.36 -10.84 -7.33
C VAL A 111 -5.43 -11.24 -8.47
N LEU A 112 -4.11 -11.15 -8.27
CA LEU A 112 -3.15 -11.55 -9.31
C LEU A 112 -3.23 -13.04 -9.67
N VAL A 113 -3.47 -13.92 -8.69
CA VAL A 113 -3.65 -15.36 -8.91
C VAL A 113 -4.94 -15.63 -9.70
N GLU A 114 -6.05 -14.99 -9.34
CA GLU A 114 -7.30 -15.10 -10.08
C GLU A 114 -7.13 -14.62 -11.54
N LEU A 115 -6.51 -13.46 -11.75
CA LEU A 115 -6.25 -12.95 -13.10
C LEU A 115 -5.33 -13.86 -13.91
N ARG A 116 -4.27 -14.41 -13.29
CA ARG A 116 -3.38 -15.36 -13.95
C ARG A 116 -4.13 -16.60 -14.42
N SER A 117 -5.14 -17.05 -13.67
CA SER A 117 -5.93 -18.24 -14.03
C SER A 117 -6.80 -18.07 -15.28
N LEU A 118 -7.14 -16.82 -15.63
CA LEU A 118 -7.94 -16.46 -16.79
C LEU A 118 -7.12 -16.31 -18.07
N LEU A 119 -5.79 -16.24 -17.96
CA LEU A 119 -4.91 -15.87 -19.06
C LEU A 119 -3.96 -17.00 -19.45
N THR A 120 -3.69 -17.11 -20.74
CA THR A 120 -2.56 -17.89 -21.24
C THR A 120 -1.23 -17.29 -20.76
N GLU A 121 -0.15 -18.06 -20.81
CA GLU A 121 1.18 -17.58 -20.41
C GLU A 121 1.63 -16.34 -21.22
N SER A 122 1.36 -16.32 -22.53
CA SER A 122 1.71 -15.19 -23.40
C SER A 122 0.89 -13.93 -23.07
N GLN A 123 -0.42 -14.07 -22.85
CA GLN A 123 -1.29 -12.96 -22.46
C GLN A 123 -0.92 -12.42 -21.07
N TRP A 124 -0.60 -13.30 -20.12
CA TRP A 124 -0.12 -12.90 -18.79
C TRP A 124 1.19 -12.13 -18.86
N SER A 125 2.16 -12.61 -19.64
CA SER A 125 3.46 -11.94 -19.82
C SER A 125 3.31 -10.52 -20.38
N ALA A 126 2.32 -10.31 -21.27
CA ALA A 126 2.02 -9.00 -21.82
C ALA A 126 1.22 -8.07 -20.87
N LEU A 127 0.36 -8.62 -20.02
CA LEU A 127 -0.53 -7.84 -19.14
C LEU A 127 0.09 -7.55 -17.76
N ALA A 128 0.85 -8.48 -17.19
CA ALA A 128 1.37 -8.39 -15.81
C ALA A 128 2.20 -7.11 -15.52
N PRO A 129 3.03 -6.57 -16.43
CA PRO A 129 3.74 -5.31 -16.18
C PRO A 129 2.81 -4.12 -15.94
N ALA A 130 1.67 -4.06 -16.63
CA ALA A 130 0.69 -2.98 -16.45
C ALA A 130 -0.06 -3.08 -15.11
N LEU A 131 -0.16 -4.29 -14.55
CA LEU A 131 -0.85 -4.56 -13.29
C LEU A 131 0.00 -4.27 -12.04
N ARG A 132 1.33 -4.28 -12.17
CA ARG A 132 2.25 -4.11 -11.01
C ARG A 132 2.43 -2.64 -10.58
N GLY A 133 1.78 -1.70 -11.25
CA GLY A 133 1.94 -0.26 -11.00
C GLY A 133 3.32 0.25 -11.42
N PRO A 134 3.58 1.56 -11.32
CA PRO A 134 4.91 2.11 -11.56
C PRO A 134 5.92 1.50 -10.59
N PRO A 135 7.19 1.30 -11.00
CA PRO A 135 8.23 0.82 -10.10
C PRO A 135 8.29 1.74 -8.86
N PRO A 136 8.51 1.18 -7.66
CA PRO A 136 8.66 2.02 -6.47
C PRO A 136 9.75 3.07 -6.72
N PRO A 137 9.56 4.32 -6.26
CA PRO A 137 10.60 5.32 -6.34
C PRO A 137 11.87 4.74 -5.69
N PRO A 138 13.06 5.02 -6.25
CA PRO A 138 14.30 4.55 -5.66
C PRO A 138 14.34 5.01 -4.20
N HIS A 139 14.41 4.05 -3.28
CA HIS A 139 14.62 4.36 -1.88
C HIS A 139 15.92 5.16 -1.77
N PRO A 140 15.96 6.29 -1.03
CA PRO A 140 17.23 6.87 -0.67
C PRO A 140 18.00 5.81 0.11
N HIS A 141 19.07 5.30 -0.51
CA HIS A 141 20.04 4.44 0.12
C HIS A 141 20.64 5.19 1.31
N HIS A 142 20.16 4.91 2.53
CA HIS A 142 20.95 5.14 3.72
C HIS A 142 22.04 4.06 3.78
N ASP A 143 22.94 4.05 2.78
CA ASP A 143 24.18 3.24 2.75
C ASP A 143 25.23 3.89 3.66
N GLY A 144 24.84 4.16 4.91
CA GLY A 144 25.77 4.51 5.98
C GLY A 144 25.92 3.29 6.88
N PRO A 145 27.14 2.75 7.09
CA PRO A 145 27.33 1.75 8.13
C PRO A 145 26.86 2.31 9.48
N PRO A 146 26.29 1.47 10.38
CA PRO A 146 25.88 1.94 11.69
C PRO A 146 27.08 2.59 12.41
N PRO A 147 26.89 3.72 13.12
CA PRO A 147 27.98 4.34 13.87
C PRO A 147 28.54 3.31 14.86
N ARG A 148 29.86 3.07 14.80
CA ARG A 148 30.54 2.21 15.76
C ARG A 148 30.33 2.78 17.17
N PRO A 149 30.06 1.95 18.19
CA PRO A 149 30.10 2.41 19.57
C PRO A 149 31.50 2.96 19.88
N PRO A 150 31.62 4.01 20.72
CA PRO A 150 32.92 4.54 21.13
C PRO A 150 33.74 3.42 21.75
N GLY A 151 34.95 3.21 21.24
CA GLY A 151 35.89 2.23 21.78
C GLY A 151 36.27 2.57 23.21
N ASP A 152 36.22 1.57 24.08
CA ASP A 152 36.73 1.60 25.44
C ASP A 152 38.28 1.60 25.37
N PRO A 153 38.98 2.60 25.94
CA PRO A 153 40.44 2.63 25.93
C PRO A 153 40.98 1.68 27.01
N ARG A 154 41.69 0.63 26.60
CA ARG A 154 42.70 -0.05 27.41
C ARG A 154 43.95 -0.28 26.59
#